data_AF-A0A261TS49-F1
#
_entry.id   AF-A0A261TS49-F1
#
_cell.length_a   1.000
_cell.length_b   1.000
_cell.length_c   1.000
_cell.angle_alpha   90.00
_cell.angle_beta   90.00
_cell.angle_gamma   90.00
#
_symmetry.space_group_name_H-M   'P 1'
#
loop_
_entity.id
_entity.type
_entity.pdbx_description
1 polymer ?
#
loop_
_entity_poly.entity_id
_entity_poly.type
_entity_poly.pdbx_seq_one_letter_code
_entity_poly.pdbx_strand_id
1 'polypeptide(L)'
;MTARAQRRRPFAFARAAAKALLTAGLASAALSLPAAAEPRLISDYLITGDLRAFVYAEPLNNARGEQRLTVVAGDQDPQVLGVVSDEEIDVFDSPDIDRDGYSDFVIGQSGGVQNVITRLFRYRPQTRDFVEIEHPGGDASPCRGFVSLSMPEDPDEREFYGSCRYGAGAYGIERYGFAPDGTLRVLQWQIPVRLDGMETTDVITRFNDDGTVAEIVLDSPDLALGPKGEVLVGRLDLYDAPDPTRRNGQSMARGDLVKILDGRPGWLKIGYRSAQGGAADLHKWVRYDDMLFDKYAYAGPASTPQALSLSVFDYFGKPGEALRTTFTLTVDNPGKTPVALQSPSIRLLFIDEKGNRTVHTLYEREPVTLGPREDDKPGRASGRATGGKRYKPGATWDDNPVQWFPAPDGSRRYVIDNNGIPATFLPALAPGHYRMIAVLTDPALEGPVYANEVTFDYPLEAEQIEEPGESAG
;
A
#
# COMPACT_ATOMS: atom_id res chain seq x y z
N MET A 1 43.16 52.03 -1.45
CA MET A 1 42.30 53.08 -2.03
C MET A 1 40.86 52.83 -1.56
N THR A 2 40.34 53.77 -0.75
CA THR A 2 38.91 54.06 -0.44
C THR A 2 37.96 52.85 -0.27
N ALA A 3 37.66 52.29 0.92
CA ALA A 3 37.20 52.80 2.22
C ALA A 3 35.75 53.33 2.29
N ARG A 4 34.88 52.55 2.98
CA ARG A 4 33.83 52.96 3.97
C ARG A 4 32.67 53.84 3.46
N ALA A 5 31.47 53.87 4.04
CA ALA A 5 30.83 53.16 5.15
C ALA A 5 29.34 53.59 5.19
N GLN A 6 28.52 52.77 5.84
CA GLN A 6 27.29 53.15 6.53
C GLN A 6 27.43 54.47 7.34
N ARG A 7 26.36 55.26 7.44
CA ARG A 7 25.60 55.49 8.70
C ARG A 7 24.60 56.67 8.63
N ARG A 8 23.41 56.39 9.19
CA ARG A 8 22.57 57.19 10.13
C ARG A 8 21.84 58.47 9.66
N ARG A 9 20.48 58.40 9.78
CA ARG A 9 19.49 59.25 10.54
C ARG A 9 19.64 60.79 10.48
N PRO A 10 18.56 61.61 10.48
CA PRO A 10 17.61 61.66 11.61
C PRO A 10 16.17 62.16 11.34
N PHE A 11 15.48 62.32 12.48
CA PHE A 11 14.11 62.73 12.80
C PHE A 11 13.66 64.14 12.35
N ALA A 12 12.32 64.25 12.30
CA ALA A 12 11.43 65.37 12.67
C ALA A 12 11.31 66.60 11.75
N PHE A 13 10.08 66.92 11.34
CA PHE A 13 9.44 68.21 11.61
C PHE A 13 7.90 68.08 11.58
N ALA A 14 7.27 68.72 12.56
CA ALA A 14 5.82 68.90 12.69
C ALA A 14 5.39 70.27 12.12
N ARG A 15 4.06 70.41 11.90
CA ARG A 15 3.22 71.60 11.53
C ARG A 15 2.55 71.36 10.16
N ALA A 16 1.28 71.64 9.91
CA ALA A 16 0.22 72.34 10.66
C ALA A 16 -1.15 71.88 10.13
N ALA A 17 -2.19 72.05 10.95
CA ALA A 17 -3.59 71.90 10.59
C ALA A 17 -4.11 73.05 9.72
N ALA A 18 -4.96 72.76 8.74
CA ALA A 18 -6.03 73.66 8.30
C ALA A 18 -7.10 72.93 7.46
N LYS A 19 -8.28 72.80 8.08
CA LYS A 19 -9.65 72.81 7.53
C LYS A 19 -9.83 72.53 6.02
N ALA A 20 -10.55 71.45 5.72
CA ALA A 20 -11.45 71.39 4.57
C ALA A 20 -12.81 70.80 5.01
N LEU A 21 -13.87 71.47 4.56
CA LEU A 21 -15.26 71.38 5.01
C LEU A 21 -15.88 69.98 4.86
N LEU A 22 -16.65 69.62 5.89
CA LEU A 22 -17.75 68.66 5.81
C LEU A 22 -18.78 69.11 4.76
N THR A 23 -19.13 68.22 3.85
CA THR A 23 -20.49 68.12 3.31
C THR A 23 -20.89 66.65 3.41
N ALA A 24 -21.57 66.31 4.51
CA ALA A 24 -22.10 64.99 4.75
C ALA A 24 -23.36 64.80 3.90
N GLY A 25 -23.23 64.08 2.78
CA GLY A 25 -24.35 63.43 2.13
C GLY A 25 -24.61 62.11 2.85
N LEU A 26 -25.65 62.07 3.69
CA LEU A 26 -26.21 60.84 4.23
C LEU A 26 -26.90 60.08 3.09
N ALA A 27 -26.13 59.28 2.36
CA ALA A 27 -26.68 58.16 1.59
C ALA A 27 -26.91 57.02 2.59
N SER A 28 -28.17 56.81 2.96
CA SER A 28 -28.61 55.58 3.63
C SER A 28 -28.41 54.40 2.67
N ALA A 29 -27.20 53.84 2.64
CA ALA A 29 -27.00 52.48 2.16
C ALA A 29 -27.63 51.58 3.21
N ALA A 30 -28.88 51.17 2.96
CA ALA A 30 -29.45 50.00 3.62
C ALA A 30 -28.54 48.82 3.25
N LEU A 31 -27.62 48.48 4.15
CA LEU A 31 -26.96 47.18 4.15
C LEU A 31 -28.08 46.15 4.30
N SER A 32 -28.53 45.58 3.19
CA SER A 32 -29.28 44.33 3.22
C SER A 32 -28.37 43.31 3.90
N LEU A 33 -28.58 43.09 5.19
CA LEU A 33 -28.03 41.92 5.86
C LEU A 33 -28.52 40.71 5.04
N PRO A 34 -27.63 39.77 4.67
CA PRO A 34 -28.10 38.53 4.07
C PRO A 34 -29.12 37.94 5.02
N ALA A 35 -30.33 37.66 4.50
CA ALA A 35 -31.35 36.96 5.27
C ALA A 35 -30.69 35.69 5.83
N ALA A 36 -30.85 35.47 7.14
CA ALA A 36 -30.36 34.23 7.76
C ALA A 36 -30.97 33.07 6.97
N ALA A 37 -30.11 32.22 6.40
CA ALA A 37 -30.56 31.06 5.66
C ALA A 37 -31.44 30.22 6.60
N GLU A 38 -32.65 29.89 6.16
CA GLU A 38 -33.57 29.10 6.97
C GLU A 38 -33.01 27.68 7.19
N PRO A 39 -33.23 27.08 8.37
CA PRO A 39 -32.88 25.69 8.61
C PRO A 39 -33.49 24.77 7.55
N ARG A 40 -32.67 23.95 6.91
CA ARG A 40 -33.09 22.96 5.91
C ARG A 40 -33.42 21.65 6.61
N LEU A 41 -34.61 21.11 6.38
CA LEU A 41 -34.93 19.73 6.77
C LEU A 41 -34.09 18.78 5.93
N ILE A 42 -33.27 17.96 6.59
CA ILE A 42 -32.48 16.89 5.98
C ILE A 42 -33.36 15.66 5.79
N SER A 43 -34.04 15.23 6.86
CA SER A 43 -34.91 14.06 6.85
C SER A 43 -35.80 14.03 8.09
N ASP A 44 -36.81 13.18 8.02
CA ASP A 44 -37.75 12.87 9.07
C ASP A 44 -38.00 11.35 9.13
N TYR A 45 -37.88 10.75 10.30
CA TYR A 45 -37.94 9.29 10.45
C TYR A 45 -38.56 8.87 11.79
N LEU A 46 -39.02 7.63 11.87
CA LEU A 46 -39.57 7.05 13.09
C LEU A 46 -38.43 6.47 13.93
N ILE A 47 -38.35 6.88 15.20
CA ILE A 47 -37.43 6.28 16.17
C ILE A 47 -38.03 4.95 16.66
N THR A 48 -39.28 4.98 17.13
CA THR A 48 -40.02 3.78 17.54
C THR A 48 -41.49 4.10 17.61
N GLY A 49 -42.38 3.17 17.28
CA GLY A 49 -43.83 3.38 17.38
C GLY A 49 -44.30 4.69 16.72
N ASP A 50 -44.79 5.63 17.53
CA ASP A 50 -45.24 6.97 17.15
C ASP A 50 -44.19 8.09 17.41
N LEU A 51 -43.06 7.77 18.01
CA LEU A 51 -41.99 8.73 18.28
C LEU A 51 -41.21 9.01 16.99
N ARG A 52 -41.19 10.29 16.60
CA ARG A 52 -40.62 10.77 15.34
C ARG A 52 -39.49 11.76 15.57
N ALA A 53 -38.46 11.71 14.74
CA ALA A 53 -37.37 12.68 14.71
C ALA A 53 -37.38 13.50 13.42
N PHE A 54 -36.96 14.75 13.53
CA PHE A 54 -36.73 15.67 12.42
C PHE A 54 -35.29 16.20 12.53
N VAL A 55 -34.50 16.02 11.47
CA VAL A 55 -33.09 16.41 11.43
C VAL A 55 -32.94 17.62 10.51
N TYR A 56 -32.30 18.68 11.01
CA TYR A 56 -32.12 19.94 10.30
C TYR A 56 -30.64 20.31 10.20
N ALA A 57 -30.28 20.96 9.08
CA ALA A 57 -29.01 21.65 8.92
C ALA A 57 -29.24 23.15 8.73
N GLU A 58 -28.59 23.96 9.56
CA GLU A 58 -28.65 25.42 9.51
C GLU A 58 -27.27 25.98 9.13
N PRO A 59 -27.13 26.75 8.05
CA PRO A 59 -25.85 27.36 7.70
C PRO A 59 -25.35 28.29 8.83
N LEU A 60 -24.13 28.04 9.30
CA LEU A 60 -23.41 28.98 10.15
C LEU A 60 -22.85 30.06 9.22
N ASN A 61 -23.26 31.31 9.43
CA ASN A 61 -22.76 32.47 8.71
C ASN A 61 -21.29 32.78 9.11
N ASN A 62 -20.39 31.83 8.87
CA ASN A 62 -18.98 31.91 9.17
C ASN A 62 -18.15 31.77 7.88
N ALA A 63 -16.85 32.08 7.96
CA ALA A 63 -15.97 32.11 6.79
C ALA A 63 -15.75 30.74 6.13
N ARG A 64 -16.14 29.65 6.81
CA ARG A 64 -15.98 28.27 6.34
C ARG A 64 -17.27 27.68 5.77
N GLY A 65 -18.38 28.41 5.83
CA GLY A 65 -19.70 27.94 5.34
C GLY A 65 -20.26 26.75 6.10
N GLU A 66 -19.71 26.41 7.26
CA GLU A 66 -20.10 25.24 8.05
C GLU A 66 -21.60 25.25 8.39
N GLN A 67 -22.20 24.08 8.66
CA GLN A 67 -23.62 23.98 9.01
C GLN A 67 -23.78 23.40 10.42
N ARG A 68 -24.72 23.93 11.20
CA ARG A 68 -25.13 23.37 12.48
C ARG A 68 -26.16 22.27 12.25
N LEU A 69 -25.89 21.09 12.79
CA LEU A 69 -26.82 19.97 12.79
C LEU A 69 -27.67 20.00 14.07
N THR A 70 -28.98 19.92 13.90
CA THR A 70 -29.96 19.92 15.01
C THR A 70 -30.98 18.80 14.80
N VAL A 71 -31.42 18.16 15.87
CA VAL A 71 -32.50 17.16 15.85
C VAL A 71 -33.62 17.55 16.80
N VAL A 72 -34.86 17.28 16.40
CA VAL A 72 -36.05 17.42 17.25
C VAL A 72 -36.74 16.07 17.32
N ALA A 73 -36.92 15.51 18.51
CA ALA A 73 -37.55 14.20 18.72
C ALA A 73 -38.86 14.32 19.49
N GLY A 74 -39.99 14.01 18.84
CA GLY A 74 -41.33 14.24 19.40
C GLY A 74 -41.51 15.71 19.82
N ASP A 75 -41.99 15.92 21.04
CA ASP A 75 -42.22 17.26 21.61
C ASP A 75 -41.02 17.79 22.43
N GLN A 76 -39.80 17.25 22.22
CA GLN A 76 -38.59 17.73 22.90
C GLN A 76 -38.07 19.04 22.31
N ASP A 77 -37.33 19.81 23.12
CA ASP A 77 -36.58 20.96 22.64
C ASP A 77 -35.52 20.53 21.60
N PRO A 78 -35.19 21.37 20.60
CA PRO A 78 -34.16 21.05 19.62
C PRO A 78 -32.80 20.77 20.27
N GLN A 79 -32.21 19.64 19.92
CA GLN A 79 -30.89 19.25 20.36
C GLN A 79 -29.85 19.59 19.29
N VAL A 80 -28.85 20.38 19.64
CA VAL A 80 -27.68 20.63 18.78
C VAL A 80 -26.72 19.46 18.87
N LEU A 81 -26.40 18.88 17.72
CA LEU A 81 -25.54 17.69 17.62
C LEU A 81 -24.11 18.02 17.24
N GLY A 82 -23.90 19.16 16.58
CA GLY A 82 -22.57 19.64 16.24
C GLY A 82 -22.57 20.47 14.97
N VAL A 83 -21.40 20.51 14.36
CA VAL A 83 -21.13 21.26 13.12
C VAL A 83 -20.63 20.30 12.06
N VAL A 84 -21.11 20.45 10.83
CA VAL A 84 -20.63 19.77 9.61
C VAL A 84 -20.02 20.79 8.65
N SER A 85 -19.32 20.32 7.61
CA SER A 85 -18.74 21.20 6.59
C SER A 85 -19.81 21.94 5.78
N ASP A 86 -19.38 22.80 4.87
CA ASP A 86 -20.23 23.49 3.90
C ASP A 86 -20.77 22.58 2.79
N GLU A 87 -20.35 21.32 2.74
CA GLU A 87 -20.81 20.35 1.75
C GLU A 87 -22.27 19.92 1.98
N GLU A 88 -22.93 19.52 0.90
CA GLU A 88 -24.30 19.01 0.99
C GLU A 88 -24.32 17.69 1.78
N ILE A 89 -25.24 17.60 2.75
CA ILE A 89 -25.63 16.31 3.33
C ILE A 89 -26.52 15.62 2.29
N ASP A 90 -25.95 14.64 1.60
CA ASP A 90 -26.53 13.93 0.46
C ASP A 90 -26.80 12.44 0.75
N VAL A 91 -26.38 11.96 1.91
CA VAL A 91 -26.74 10.64 2.43
C VAL A 91 -27.48 10.79 3.76
N PHE A 92 -28.60 10.10 3.88
CA PHE A 92 -29.34 9.93 5.12
C PHE A 92 -29.86 8.49 5.20
N ASP A 93 -29.69 7.86 6.36
CA ASP A 93 -30.29 6.58 6.67
C ASP A 93 -30.73 6.56 8.15
N SER A 94 -31.69 5.71 8.50
CA SER A 94 -32.19 5.56 9.88
C SER A 94 -32.20 4.11 10.39
N PRO A 95 -31.03 3.44 10.42
CA PRO A 95 -30.91 2.08 10.95
C PRO A 95 -31.07 2.04 12.47
N ASP A 96 -31.44 0.88 13.03
CA ASP A 96 -31.26 0.57 14.45
C ASP A 96 -29.86 -0.05 14.61
N ILE A 97 -28.86 0.78 14.93
CA ILE A 97 -27.44 0.48 14.74
C ILE A 97 -26.91 -0.45 15.84
N ASP A 98 -27.38 -0.27 17.07
CA ASP A 98 -27.03 -1.12 18.21
C ASP A 98 -28.13 -2.14 18.60
N ARG A 99 -29.25 -2.15 17.87
CA ARG A 99 -30.36 -3.12 17.98
C ARG A 99 -31.07 -3.05 19.32
N ASP A 100 -31.22 -1.86 19.85
CA ASP A 100 -31.95 -1.61 21.09
C ASP A 100 -33.47 -1.45 20.88
N GLY A 101 -33.94 -1.50 19.62
CA GLY A 101 -35.34 -1.34 19.22
C GLY A 101 -35.74 0.10 18.90
N TYR A 102 -34.77 1.02 18.86
CA TYR A 102 -34.96 2.42 18.50
C TYR A 102 -34.10 2.74 17.27
N SER A 103 -34.70 3.29 16.22
CA SER A 103 -33.93 3.75 15.07
C SER A 103 -33.05 4.94 15.45
N ASP A 104 -31.79 4.82 15.03
CA ASP A 104 -30.77 5.85 15.04
C ASP A 104 -30.79 6.60 13.71
N PHE A 105 -29.77 7.40 13.46
CA PHE A 105 -29.55 7.91 12.12
C PHE A 105 -28.08 8.09 11.74
N VAL A 106 -27.85 8.04 10.44
CA VAL A 106 -26.57 8.29 9.80
C VAL A 106 -26.75 9.44 8.82
N ILE A 107 -25.81 10.37 8.81
CA ILE A 107 -25.67 11.36 7.74
C ILE A 107 -24.36 11.16 7.03
N GLY A 108 -24.31 11.51 5.75
CA GLY A 108 -23.08 11.53 4.97
C GLY A 108 -22.97 12.77 4.09
N GLN A 109 -21.73 13.19 3.88
CA GLN A 109 -21.35 14.23 2.93
C GLN A 109 -20.35 13.60 1.95
N SER A 110 -20.70 13.52 0.67
CA SER A 110 -19.82 12.98 -0.36
C SER A 110 -18.75 13.96 -0.84
N GLY A 111 -18.99 15.27 -0.73
CA GLY A 111 -18.11 16.30 -1.29
C GLY A 111 -17.86 16.16 -2.80
N GLY A 112 -18.72 15.42 -3.52
CA GLY A 112 -18.52 15.09 -4.93
C GLY A 112 -17.37 14.09 -5.19
N VAL A 113 -16.79 13.49 -4.14
CA VAL A 113 -15.84 12.39 -4.25
C VAL A 113 -16.54 11.06 -4.01
N GLN A 114 -15.84 9.95 -4.30
CA GLN A 114 -16.43 8.61 -4.16
C GLN A 114 -16.49 8.10 -2.72
N ASN A 115 -15.82 8.77 -1.80
CA ASN A 115 -15.83 8.45 -0.38
C ASN A 115 -16.86 9.35 0.29
N VAL A 116 -17.89 8.76 0.91
CA VAL A 116 -18.88 9.53 1.68
C VAL A 116 -18.41 9.58 3.13
N ILE A 117 -18.08 10.76 3.64
CA ILE A 117 -17.73 10.91 5.06
C ILE A 117 -19.03 10.87 5.85
N THR A 118 -19.13 9.94 6.80
CA THR A 118 -20.36 9.68 7.54
C THR A 118 -20.21 9.94 9.03
N ARG A 119 -21.32 10.29 9.66
CA ARG A 119 -21.46 10.46 11.11
C ARG A 119 -22.70 9.71 11.57
N LEU A 120 -22.57 9.00 12.69
CA LEU A 120 -23.64 8.17 13.25
C LEU A 120 -24.11 8.79 14.56
N PHE A 121 -25.42 8.82 14.76
CA PHE A 121 -26.03 9.39 15.95
C PHE A 121 -27.00 8.39 16.55
N ARG A 122 -26.65 7.87 17.74
CA ARG A 122 -27.46 6.91 18.47
C ARG A 122 -28.53 7.61 19.30
N TYR A 123 -29.76 7.14 19.25
CA TYR A 123 -30.82 7.52 20.18
C TYR A 123 -30.65 6.81 21.53
N ARG A 124 -30.76 7.54 22.65
CA ARG A 124 -30.74 6.94 23.98
C ARG A 124 -32.12 7.05 24.61
N PRO A 125 -32.91 5.97 24.71
CA PRO A 125 -34.29 6.06 25.17
C PRO A 125 -34.42 6.48 26.64
N GLN A 126 -33.39 6.24 27.47
CA GLN A 126 -33.42 6.61 28.89
C GLN A 126 -33.29 8.13 29.11
N THR A 127 -32.53 8.80 28.25
CA THR A 127 -32.27 10.26 28.31
C THR A 127 -33.03 11.02 27.24
N ARG A 128 -33.62 10.31 26.27
CA ARG A 128 -34.37 10.82 25.11
C ARG A 128 -33.56 11.82 24.27
N ASP A 129 -32.25 11.61 24.19
CA ASP A 129 -31.31 12.42 23.43
C ASP A 129 -30.54 11.58 22.41
N PHE A 130 -29.92 12.25 21.46
CA PHE A 130 -28.99 11.64 20.51
C PHE A 130 -27.55 11.84 20.95
N VAL A 131 -26.71 10.84 20.76
CA VAL A 131 -25.27 10.94 20.99
C VAL A 131 -24.53 10.51 19.74
N GLU A 132 -23.59 11.33 19.30
CA GLU A 132 -22.70 10.96 18.22
C GLU A 132 -21.81 9.79 18.63
N ILE A 133 -21.70 8.80 17.75
CA ILE A 133 -20.79 7.68 17.94
C ILE A 133 -19.41 8.11 17.41
N GLU A 134 -18.43 8.16 18.30
CA GLU A 134 -17.04 8.39 17.91
C GLU A 134 -16.47 7.17 17.19
N HIS A 135 -15.63 7.43 16.17
CA HIS A 135 -14.95 6.36 15.45
C HIS A 135 -13.89 5.70 16.34
N PRO A 136 -13.95 4.37 16.56
CA PRO A 136 -13.08 3.70 17.54
C PRO A 136 -11.63 3.53 17.07
N GLY A 137 -11.33 3.77 15.79
CA GLY A 137 -10.00 3.59 15.20
C GLY A 137 -9.11 4.83 15.19
N GLY A 138 -9.67 6.03 15.37
CA GLY A 138 -8.92 7.30 15.37
C GLY A 138 -7.98 7.45 14.15
N ASP A 139 -6.78 8.00 14.38
CA ASP A 139 -5.78 8.21 13.32
C ASP A 139 -5.19 6.91 12.74
N ALA A 140 -5.32 5.78 13.45
CA ALA A 140 -4.82 4.48 13.01
C ALA A 140 -5.76 3.79 12.02
N SER A 141 -7.02 4.23 11.97
CA SER A 141 -8.04 3.75 11.03
C SER A 141 -7.56 3.90 9.58
N PRO A 142 -7.56 2.81 8.80
CA PRO A 142 -7.37 2.86 7.35
C PRO A 142 -8.22 3.93 6.66
N CYS A 143 -9.49 4.06 7.06
CA CYS A 143 -10.42 5.01 6.46
C CYS A 143 -10.43 6.38 7.14
N ARG A 144 -9.72 6.52 8.27
CA ARG A 144 -9.61 7.75 9.07
C ARG A 144 -10.97 8.32 9.49
N GLY A 145 -11.88 7.44 9.91
CA GLY A 145 -13.25 7.79 10.25
C GLY A 145 -14.25 6.87 9.55
N PHE A 146 -15.54 7.13 9.74
CA PHE A 146 -16.59 6.36 9.09
C PHE A 146 -16.74 6.85 7.65
N VAL A 147 -16.41 5.98 6.69
CA VAL A 147 -16.48 6.29 5.26
C VAL A 147 -17.35 5.26 4.57
N SER A 148 -18.28 5.73 3.71
CA SER A 148 -19.19 4.95 2.88
C SER A 148 -19.75 3.72 3.61
N LEU A 149 -20.45 3.97 4.70
CA LEU A 149 -20.99 2.91 5.55
C LEU A 149 -22.00 2.05 4.81
N SER A 150 -21.93 0.75 5.06
CA SER A 150 -22.94 -0.22 4.68
C SER A 150 -23.43 -0.92 5.94
N MET A 151 -24.73 -0.82 6.15
CA MET A 151 -25.43 -1.65 7.13
C MET A 151 -25.69 -3.04 6.53
N PRO A 152 -25.74 -4.10 7.33
CA PRO A 152 -26.04 -5.44 6.83
C PRO A 152 -27.49 -5.53 6.36
N GLU A 153 -27.73 -6.28 5.29
CA GLU A 153 -29.10 -6.59 4.84
C GLU A 153 -29.79 -7.60 5.77
N ASP A 154 -29.01 -8.46 6.42
CA ASP A 154 -29.52 -9.46 7.36
C ASP A 154 -29.78 -8.81 8.73
N PRO A 155 -31.05 -8.78 9.20
CA PRO A 155 -31.41 -8.23 10.50
C PRO A 155 -30.86 -9.04 11.69
N ASP A 156 -30.24 -10.21 11.47
CA ASP A 156 -29.54 -10.97 12.49
C ASP A 156 -28.03 -10.68 12.55
N GLU A 157 -27.43 -10.04 11.53
CA GLU A 157 -25.99 -9.69 11.51
C GLU A 157 -25.66 -8.41 12.31
N ARG A 158 -24.97 -8.52 13.45
CA ARG A 158 -24.75 -7.39 14.39
C ARG A 158 -23.62 -6.45 14.01
N GLU A 159 -23.21 -6.47 12.76
CA GLU A 159 -21.95 -5.89 12.31
C GLU A 159 -22.18 -5.03 11.07
N PHE A 160 -21.49 -3.92 10.99
CA PHE A 160 -21.58 -3.02 9.85
C PHE A 160 -20.19 -2.66 9.35
N TYR A 161 -20.13 -2.13 8.13
CA TYR A 161 -18.89 -2.00 7.38
C TYR A 161 -18.68 -0.55 6.97
N GLY A 162 -17.44 -0.06 7.10
CA GLY A 162 -16.95 1.13 6.41
C GLY A 162 -16.08 0.72 5.23
N SER A 163 -16.11 1.51 4.16
CA SER A 163 -15.27 1.31 2.99
C SER A 163 -14.70 2.63 2.51
N CYS A 164 -13.40 2.67 2.28
CA CYS A 164 -12.71 3.83 1.74
C CYS A 164 -11.92 3.46 0.49
N ARG A 165 -12.07 4.26 -0.57
CA ARG A 165 -11.32 4.10 -1.81
C ARG A 165 -9.99 4.82 -1.71
N TYR A 166 -8.89 4.11 -1.98
CA TYR A 166 -7.54 4.65 -2.11
C TYR A 166 -7.12 4.91 -3.57
N GLY A 167 -7.73 4.20 -4.52
CA GLY A 167 -7.39 4.28 -5.94
C GLY A 167 -8.30 3.42 -6.81
N ALA A 168 -8.03 3.32 -8.10
CA ALA A 168 -8.73 2.38 -8.99
C ALA A 168 -8.44 0.93 -8.54
N GLY A 169 -9.48 0.26 -8.03
CA GLY A 169 -9.38 -1.13 -7.55
C GLY A 169 -8.71 -1.30 -6.18
N ALA A 170 -8.42 -0.23 -5.45
CA ALA A 170 -7.83 -0.30 -4.10
C ALA A 170 -8.79 0.25 -3.06
N TYR A 171 -9.31 -0.63 -2.19
CA TYR A 171 -10.31 -0.30 -1.18
C TYR A 171 -9.86 -0.79 0.20
N GLY A 172 -9.92 0.08 1.20
CA GLY A 172 -9.88 -0.31 2.60
C GLY A 172 -11.28 -0.67 3.08
N ILE A 173 -11.39 -1.74 3.87
CA ILE A 173 -12.64 -2.15 4.52
C ILE A 173 -12.41 -2.19 6.02
N GLU A 174 -13.38 -1.66 6.78
CA GLU A 174 -13.37 -1.71 8.23
C GLU A 174 -14.70 -2.33 8.69
N ARG A 175 -14.63 -3.26 9.64
CA ARG A 175 -15.79 -3.96 10.20
C ARG A 175 -15.95 -3.60 11.66
N TYR A 176 -17.19 -3.31 12.05
CA TYR A 176 -17.55 -2.83 13.37
C TYR A 176 -18.65 -3.66 13.99
N GLY A 177 -18.71 -3.68 15.33
CA GLY A 177 -19.81 -4.26 16.07
C GLY A 177 -19.93 -3.67 17.47
N PHE A 178 -21.12 -3.79 18.06
CA PHE A 178 -21.37 -3.33 19.42
C PHE A 178 -21.12 -4.43 20.44
N ALA A 179 -20.45 -4.04 21.51
CA ALA A 179 -20.40 -4.81 22.73
C ALA A 179 -21.77 -4.86 23.44
N PRO A 180 -22.01 -5.83 24.34
CA PRO A 180 -23.24 -5.87 25.13
C PRO A 180 -23.51 -4.63 25.99
N ASP A 181 -22.49 -3.81 26.28
CA ASP A 181 -22.62 -2.56 27.03
C ASP A 181 -22.88 -1.33 26.12
N GLY A 182 -23.06 -1.55 24.81
CA GLY A 182 -23.32 -0.50 23.84
C GLY A 182 -22.07 0.25 23.38
N THR A 183 -20.87 -0.23 23.69
CA THR A 183 -19.60 0.32 23.18
C THR A 183 -19.33 -0.19 21.77
N LEU A 184 -19.03 0.72 20.84
CA LEU A 184 -18.61 0.35 19.49
C LEU A 184 -17.17 -0.18 19.48
N ARG A 185 -16.93 -1.28 18.77
CA ARG A 185 -15.62 -1.91 18.62
C ARG A 185 -15.24 -2.08 17.17
N VAL A 186 -13.94 -1.99 16.90
CA VAL A 186 -13.35 -2.47 15.65
C VAL A 186 -13.24 -3.99 15.75
N LEU A 187 -13.73 -4.70 14.74
CA LEU A 187 -13.60 -6.15 14.63
C LEU A 187 -12.48 -6.54 13.66
N GLN A 188 -12.43 -5.84 12.52
CA GLN A 188 -11.48 -6.13 11.46
C GLN A 188 -11.16 -4.87 10.65
N TRP A 189 -9.91 -4.76 10.21
CA TRP A 189 -9.48 -3.88 9.13
C TRP A 189 -8.91 -4.71 8.00
N GLN A 190 -9.14 -4.28 6.78
CA GLN A 190 -8.61 -4.87 5.56
C GLN A 190 -8.06 -3.76 4.69
N ILE A 191 -6.79 -3.86 4.30
CA ILE A 191 -6.16 -2.90 3.40
C ILE A 191 -5.39 -3.61 2.30
N PRO A 192 -5.42 -3.08 1.06
CA PRO A 192 -4.62 -3.61 -0.03
C PRO A 192 -3.16 -3.21 0.19
N VAL A 193 -2.26 -4.18 0.13
CA VAL A 193 -0.81 -3.96 0.08
C VAL A 193 -0.23 -4.57 -1.17
N ARG A 194 0.71 -3.85 -1.78
CA ARG A 194 1.53 -4.38 -2.86
C ARG A 194 2.82 -4.94 -2.24
N LEU A 195 2.98 -6.24 -2.31
CA LEU A 195 4.27 -6.89 -2.03
C LEU A 195 5.01 -7.08 -3.35
N ASP A 196 6.33 -6.90 -3.35
CA ASP A 196 7.13 -7.08 -4.56
C ASP A 196 7.01 -8.52 -5.07
N GLY A 197 6.76 -8.67 -6.37
CA GLY A 197 6.56 -9.99 -6.98
C GLY A 197 5.20 -10.64 -6.70
N MET A 198 4.21 -9.89 -6.20
CA MET A 198 2.83 -10.34 -6.04
C MET A 198 1.83 -9.38 -6.66
N GLU A 199 0.66 -9.92 -7.01
CA GLU A 199 -0.54 -9.11 -7.11
C GLU A 199 -0.84 -8.41 -5.78
N THR A 200 -1.61 -7.33 -5.83
CA THR A 200 -2.09 -6.67 -4.61
C THR A 200 -2.82 -7.70 -3.75
N THR A 201 -2.38 -7.87 -2.50
CA THR A 201 -2.99 -8.78 -1.52
C THR A 201 -3.53 -7.95 -0.37
N ASP A 202 -4.51 -8.47 0.34
CA ASP A 202 -5.10 -7.77 1.47
C ASP A 202 -4.41 -8.16 2.78
N VAL A 203 -4.02 -7.15 3.56
CA VAL A 203 -3.69 -7.31 4.98
C VAL A 203 -4.98 -7.23 5.76
N ILE A 204 -5.37 -8.34 6.38
CA ILE A 204 -6.52 -8.42 7.27
C ILE A 204 -6.01 -8.39 8.70
N THR A 205 -6.29 -7.29 9.41
CA THR A 205 -6.03 -7.14 10.85
C THR A 205 -7.31 -7.41 11.62
N ARG A 206 -7.29 -8.38 12.52
CA ARG A 206 -8.40 -8.68 13.44
C ARG A 206 -8.07 -8.20 14.84
N PHE A 207 -9.09 -7.76 15.56
CA PHE A 207 -8.95 -7.18 16.88
C PHE A 207 -9.63 -8.04 17.95
N ASN A 208 -9.06 -8.04 19.15
CA ASN A 208 -9.70 -8.56 20.35
C ASN A 208 -10.74 -7.56 20.86
N ASP A 209 -11.58 -8.02 21.79
CA ASP A 209 -12.61 -7.20 22.45
C ASP A 209 -12.07 -5.96 23.17
N ASP A 210 -10.79 -5.98 23.58
CA ASP A 210 -10.11 -4.85 24.23
C ASP A 210 -9.46 -3.87 23.25
N GLY A 211 -9.65 -4.08 21.94
CA GLY A 211 -9.08 -3.25 20.87
C GLY A 211 -7.62 -3.58 20.54
N THR A 212 -7.00 -4.57 21.18
CA THR A 212 -5.66 -5.04 20.81
C THR A 212 -5.69 -5.88 19.54
N VAL A 213 -4.60 -5.87 18.76
CA VAL A 213 -4.49 -6.73 17.57
C VAL A 213 -4.46 -8.19 17.99
N ALA A 214 -5.45 -8.96 17.54
CA ALA A 214 -5.55 -10.40 17.77
C ALA A 214 -4.69 -11.18 16.75
N GLU A 215 -4.79 -10.79 15.49
CA GLU A 215 -4.20 -11.49 14.36
C GLU A 215 -3.98 -10.54 13.19
N ILE A 216 -2.92 -10.76 12.42
CA ILE A 216 -2.76 -10.19 11.08
C ILE A 216 -2.55 -11.33 10.10
N VAL A 217 -3.39 -11.37 9.06
CA VAL A 217 -3.35 -12.33 7.96
C VAL A 217 -3.08 -11.58 6.67
N LEU A 218 -2.26 -12.18 5.80
CA LEU A 218 -2.18 -11.78 4.40
C LEU A 218 -3.09 -12.72 3.63
N ASP A 219 -4.12 -12.19 2.98
CA ASP A 219 -5.02 -12.96 2.13
C ASP A 219 -4.33 -13.24 0.79
N SER A 220 -3.38 -14.17 0.84
CA SER A 220 -2.63 -14.64 -0.33
C SER A 220 -2.45 -16.14 -0.29
N PRO A 221 -2.82 -16.87 -1.36
CA PRO A 221 -2.52 -18.30 -1.49
C PRO A 221 -1.01 -18.55 -1.66
N ASP A 222 -0.25 -17.54 -2.08
CA ASP A 222 1.17 -17.62 -2.39
C ASP A 222 2.07 -17.18 -1.24
N LEU A 223 1.50 -17.01 -0.04
CA LEU A 223 2.29 -16.66 1.13
C LEU A 223 3.38 -17.72 1.34
N ALA A 224 4.63 -17.26 1.35
CA ALA A 224 5.80 -18.12 1.50
C ALA A 224 6.04 -18.61 2.95
N LEU A 225 4.95 -18.95 3.64
CA LEU A 225 4.90 -19.58 4.95
C LEU A 225 4.06 -20.86 4.88
N GLY A 226 4.35 -21.81 5.75
CA GLY A 226 3.49 -22.97 5.94
C GLY A 226 2.13 -22.59 6.53
N PRO A 227 1.16 -23.53 6.53
CA PRO A 227 -0.22 -23.29 6.96
C PRO A 227 -0.35 -22.83 8.43
N LYS A 228 0.69 -22.99 9.25
CA LYS A 228 0.71 -22.50 10.65
C LYS A 228 1.66 -21.31 10.85
N GLY A 229 2.09 -20.67 9.77
CA GLY A 229 3.12 -19.62 9.82
C GLY A 229 4.53 -20.18 9.95
N GLU A 230 4.81 -21.35 9.36
CA GLU A 230 6.14 -21.97 9.43
C GLU A 230 7.09 -21.41 8.37
N VAL A 231 8.34 -21.13 8.72
CA VAL A 231 9.37 -20.74 7.74
C VAL A 231 9.65 -21.93 6.81
N LEU A 232 9.56 -21.72 5.48
CA LEU A 232 9.74 -22.79 4.48
C LEU A 232 11.16 -22.86 3.89
N VAL A 233 11.90 -21.75 3.92
CA VAL A 233 13.30 -21.69 3.46
C VAL A 233 14.27 -22.20 4.53
N GLY A 234 15.44 -22.71 4.12
CA GLY A 234 16.44 -23.23 5.06
C GLY A 234 17.00 -22.16 6.00
N ARG A 235 17.07 -20.91 5.53
CA ARG A 235 17.51 -19.75 6.32
C ARG A 235 16.79 -18.48 5.89
N LEU A 236 16.10 -17.84 6.84
CA LEU A 236 15.44 -16.55 6.67
C LEU A 236 16.15 -15.47 7.49
N ASP A 237 16.63 -14.40 6.86
CA ASP A 237 17.34 -13.32 7.56
C ASP A 237 16.39 -12.39 8.32
N LEU A 238 16.82 -11.93 9.49
CA LEU A 238 16.05 -11.00 10.33
C LEU A 238 16.64 -9.58 10.29
N TYR A 239 15.75 -8.60 10.30
CA TYR A 239 16.05 -7.17 10.20
C TYR A 239 15.43 -6.39 11.37
N ASP A 240 16.09 -5.32 11.80
CA ASP A 240 15.59 -4.45 12.88
C ASP A 240 14.58 -3.41 12.38
N ALA A 241 14.57 -3.14 11.07
CA ALA A 241 13.67 -2.21 10.39
C ALA A 241 13.41 -2.74 8.97
N PRO A 242 12.35 -2.27 8.28
CA PRO A 242 12.05 -2.64 6.89
C PRO A 242 13.02 -1.92 5.93
N ASP A 243 14.30 -2.23 6.05
CA ASP A 243 15.42 -1.61 5.34
C ASP A 243 16.51 -2.68 5.12
N PRO A 244 16.97 -2.92 3.86
CA PRO A 244 17.96 -3.95 3.55
C PRO A 244 19.29 -3.77 4.28
N THR A 245 19.61 -2.54 4.70
CA THR A 245 20.85 -2.21 5.43
C THR A 245 20.75 -2.51 6.93
N ARG A 246 19.55 -2.81 7.45
CA ARG A 246 19.26 -3.01 8.87
C ARG A 246 19.20 -4.48 9.27
N ARG A 247 19.97 -5.34 8.59
CA ARG A 247 20.10 -6.76 8.92
C ARG A 247 20.68 -6.90 10.34
N ASN A 248 20.02 -7.67 11.19
CA ASN A 248 20.39 -7.85 12.58
C ASN A 248 21.48 -8.93 12.78
N GLY A 249 21.76 -9.73 11.75
CA GLY A 249 22.72 -10.85 11.79
C GLY A 249 22.12 -12.15 12.35
N GLN A 250 20.91 -12.10 12.90
CA GLN A 250 20.10 -13.27 13.25
C GLN A 250 19.37 -13.84 12.02
N SER A 251 18.98 -15.11 12.13
CA SER A 251 18.17 -15.79 11.12
C SER A 251 17.26 -16.83 11.75
N MET A 252 16.18 -17.17 11.07
CA MET A 252 15.30 -18.29 11.38
C MET A 252 15.59 -19.47 10.46
N ALA A 253 15.30 -20.67 10.94
CA ALA A 253 15.46 -21.92 10.22
C ALA A 253 14.11 -22.45 9.72
N ARG A 254 14.17 -23.37 8.75
CA ARG A 254 12.98 -24.09 8.28
C ARG A 254 12.21 -24.72 9.44
N GLY A 255 10.90 -24.52 9.48
CA GLY A 255 9.99 -25.06 10.49
C GLY A 255 9.82 -24.16 11.71
N ASP A 256 10.62 -23.09 11.86
CA ASP A 256 10.39 -22.10 12.92
C ASP A 256 9.03 -21.42 12.71
N LEU A 257 8.31 -21.17 13.82
CA LEU A 257 6.99 -20.56 13.80
C LEU A 257 7.08 -19.04 13.93
N VAL A 258 6.35 -18.34 13.07
CA VAL A 258 6.19 -16.89 13.11
C VAL A 258 4.72 -16.50 13.12
N LYS A 259 4.43 -15.35 13.72
CA LYS A 259 3.16 -14.63 13.56
C LYS A 259 3.42 -13.34 12.80
N ILE A 260 2.58 -13.01 11.82
CA ILE A 260 2.66 -11.72 11.15
C ILE A 260 2.06 -10.66 12.08
N LEU A 261 2.76 -9.54 12.23
CA LEU A 261 2.41 -8.43 13.13
C LEU A 261 2.24 -7.10 12.40
N ASP A 262 2.73 -6.98 11.15
CA ASP A 262 2.59 -5.80 10.29
C ASP A 262 3.01 -6.17 8.86
N GLY A 263 2.52 -5.44 7.87
CA GLY A 263 2.86 -5.58 6.46
C GLY A 263 3.16 -4.22 5.83
N ARG A 264 4.29 -4.10 5.13
CA ARG A 264 4.67 -2.93 4.34
C ARG A 264 5.11 -3.40 2.95
N PRO A 265 5.16 -2.50 1.94
CA PRO A 265 5.65 -2.89 0.63
C PRO A 265 7.00 -3.62 0.70
N GLY A 266 7.03 -4.89 0.27
CA GLY A 266 8.21 -5.76 0.28
C GLY A 266 8.65 -6.35 1.65
N TRP A 267 7.99 -5.98 2.76
CA TRP A 267 8.44 -6.30 4.12
C TRP A 267 7.32 -6.78 5.03
N LEU A 268 7.60 -7.81 5.82
CA LEU A 268 6.70 -8.29 6.86
C LEU A 268 7.35 -8.13 8.23
N LYS A 269 6.59 -7.63 9.20
CA LYS A 269 7.00 -7.69 10.61
C LYS A 269 6.48 -9.00 11.18
N ILE A 270 7.36 -9.74 11.81
CA ILE A 270 7.07 -11.02 12.42
C ILE A 270 7.33 -11.01 13.92
N GLY A 271 6.49 -11.72 14.65
CA GLY A 271 6.66 -12.10 16.04
C GLY A 271 7.08 -13.56 16.13
N TYR A 272 8.11 -13.86 16.91
CA TYR A 272 8.56 -15.23 17.13
C TYR A 272 9.10 -15.42 18.55
N ARG A 273 9.09 -16.66 19.03
CA ARG A 273 9.73 -17.03 20.29
C ARG A 273 11.13 -17.55 20.01
N SER A 274 12.12 -16.98 20.69
CA SER A 274 13.49 -17.49 20.58
C SER A 274 13.61 -18.86 21.25
N ALA A 275 14.16 -19.84 20.52
CA ALA A 275 14.53 -21.14 21.07
C ALA A 275 15.61 -21.05 22.17
N GLN A 276 16.31 -19.92 22.29
CA GLN A 276 17.44 -19.72 23.20
C GLN A 276 17.05 -19.16 24.59
N GLY A 277 15.76 -19.25 24.97
CA GLY A 277 15.37 -19.18 26.39
C GLY A 277 14.82 -17.84 26.88
N GLY A 278 14.27 -17.00 26.01
CA GLY A 278 13.47 -15.84 26.42
C GLY A 278 11.98 -16.11 26.23
N ALA A 279 11.17 -15.97 27.29
CA ALA A 279 9.71 -16.08 27.22
C ALA A 279 9.02 -14.89 26.52
N ALA A 280 9.79 -13.88 26.08
CA ALA A 280 9.26 -12.71 25.41
C ALA A 280 9.14 -12.96 23.89
N ASP A 281 7.98 -12.59 23.33
CA ASP A 281 7.80 -12.53 21.89
C ASP A 281 8.75 -11.45 21.32
N LEU A 282 9.66 -11.87 20.44
CA LEU A 282 10.60 -10.99 19.76
C LEU A 282 10.01 -10.53 18.44
N HIS A 283 10.20 -9.26 18.10
CA HIS A 283 9.70 -8.70 16.85
C HIS A 283 10.85 -8.33 15.92
N LYS A 284 10.79 -8.80 14.67
CA LYS A 284 11.75 -8.48 13.61
C LYS A 284 11.04 -8.25 12.29
N TRP A 285 11.74 -7.66 11.34
CA TRP A 285 11.32 -7.53 9.95
C TRP A 285 11.96 -8.62 9.10
N VAL A 286 11.24 -9.10 8.10
CA VAL A 286 11.72 -10.01 7.06
C VAL A 286 11.33 -9.45 5.70
N ARG A 287 12.17 -9.72 4.70
CA ARG A 287 11.83 -9.40 3.31
C ARG A 287 10.95 -10.50 2.74
N TYR A 288 9.89 -10.12 2.04
CA TYR A 288 9.00 -11.09 1.41
C TYR A 288 9.76 -11.99 0.41
N ASP A 289 10.59 -11.36 -0.43
CA ASP A 289 11.42 -12.06 -1.42
C ASP A 289 12.37 -13.11 -0.83
N ASP A 290 12.84 -12.92 0.41
CA ASP A 290 13.74 -13.86 1.08
C ASP A 290 13.03 -15.15 1.51
N MET A 291 11.70 -15.16 1.50
CA MET A 291 10.87 -16.31 1.86
C MET A 291 10.51 -17.16 0.64
N LEU A 292 10.57 -16.60 -0.57
CA LEU A 292 10.11 -17.26 -1.79
C LEU A 292 11.04 -18.37 -2.28
N PHE A 293 12.34 -18.28 -2.00
CA PHE A 293 13.28 -19.39 -2.19
C PHE A 293 14.47 -19.30 -1.25
N ASP A 294 15.14 -20.42 -1.03
CA ASP A 294 16.33 -20.46 -0.19
C ASP A 294 17.55 -19.86 -0.93
N LYS A 295 17.77 -18.55 -0.74
CA LYS A 295 18.93 -17.84 -1.30
C LYS A 295 20.27 -18.35 -0.80
N TYR A 296 20.31 -19.12 0.29
CA TYR A 296 21.52 -19.71 0.85
C TYR A 296 21.83 -21.10 0.29
N ALA A 297 20.89 -21.74 -0.41
CA ALA A 297 21.11 -22.99 -1.11
C ALA A 297 22.11 -22.85 -2.28
N TYR A 298 22.27 -21.63 -2.83
CA TYR A 298 23.29 -21.36 -3.84
C TYR A 298 24.70 -21.48 -3.25
N ALA A 299 25.44 -22.50 -3.69
CA ALA A 299 26.79 -22.81 -3.25
C ALA A 299 27.87 -22.45 -4.30
N GLY A 300 27.49 -21.73 -5.35
CA GLY A 300 28.33 -21.44 -6.52
C GLY A 300 27.75 -22.04 -7.80
N PRO A 301 28.41 -21.84 -8.96
CA PRO A 301 27.96 -22.40 -10.23
C PRO A 301 27.73 -23.90 -10.11
N ALA A 302 26.56 -24.37 -10.55
CA ALA A 302 26.17 -25.76 -10.39
C ALA A 302 27.24 -26.69 -11.00
N SER A 303 27.79 -27.58 -10.17
CA SER A 303 28.70 -28.64 -10.62
C SER A 303 27.95 -29.87 -11.13
N THR A 304 26.65 -29.97 -10.82
CA THR A 304 25.73 -31.02 -11.25
C THR A 304 24.79 -30.50 -12.34
N PRO A 305 24.53 -31.28 -13.41
CA PRO A 305 23.55 -30.93 -14.43
C PRO A 305 22.17 -30.67 -13.81
N GLN A 306 21.59 -29.52 -14.10
CA GLN A 306 20.21 -29.19 -13.76
C GLN A 306 19.28 -29.65 -14.92
N ALA A 307 17.99 -29.82 -14.63
CA ALA A 307 17.00 -30.18 -15.66
C ALA A 307 16.91 -29.13 -16.78
N LEU A 308 17.20 -27.87 -16.44
CA LEU A 308 17.33 -26.74 -17.35
C LEU A 308 18.70 -26.08 -17.15
N SER A 309 19.17 -25.37 -18.16
CA SER A 309 20.36 -24.51 -18.10
C SER A 309 19.91 -23.06 -18.25
N LEU A 310 20.28 -22.22 -17.29
CA LEU A 310 20.04 -20.78 -17.31
C LEU A 310 21.37 -20.07 -17.56
N SER A 311 21.41 -19.08 -18.44
CA SER A 311 22.60 -18.25 -18.63
C SER A 311 22.25 -16.77 -18.66
N VAL A 312 23.11 -15.96 -18.05
CA VAL A 312 23.07 -14.51 -18.14
C VAL A 312 24.29 -14.04 -18.90
N PHE A 313 24.07 -13.16 -19.86
CA PHE A 313 25.12 -12.39 -20.51
C PHE A 313 24.89 -10.93 -20.19
N ASP A 314 25.95 -10.29 -19.73
CA ASP A 314 25.97 -8.86 -19.51
C ASP A 314 27.12 -8.21 -20.28
N TYR A 315 26.91 -6.92 -20.54
CA TYR A 315 27.90 -6.04 -21.13
C TYR A 315 28.25 -4.88 -20.19
N PHE A 316 28.01 -5.05 -18.88
CA PHE A 316 28.20 -4.00 -17.89
C PHE A 316 29.67 -3.55 -17.87
N GLY A 317 29.89 -2.24 -17.97
CA GLY A 317 31.23 -1.64 -17.90
C GLY A 317 32.12 -1.78 -19.14
N LYS A 318 31.72 -2.52 -20.20
CA LYS A 318 32.58 -2.74 -21.39
C LYS A 318 32.60 -1.53 -22.34
N PRO A 319 33.74 -0.83 -22.55
CA PRO A 319 33.82 0.35 -23.44
C PRO A 319 33.47 0.08 -24.90
N GLY A 320 32.61 0.93 -25.49
CA GLY A 320 32.39 0.99 -26.94
C GLY A 320 31.30 0.06 -27.50
N GLU A 321 30.57 -0.67 -26.67
CA GLU A 321 29.47 -1.52 -27.14
C GLU A 321 28.11 -0.80 -27.02
N ALA A 322 27.31 -0.85 -28.09
CA ALA A 322 25.94 -0.34 -28.11
C ALA A 322 25.01 -1.03 -27.09
N LEU A 323 25.46 -2.13 -26.48
CA LEU A 323 24.72 -2.98 -25.56
C LEU A 323 25.19 -2.85 -24.11
N ARG A 324 25.96 -1.83 -23.73
CA ARG A 324 26.64 -1.62 -22.43
C ARG A 324 25.83 -1.88 -21.14
N THR A 325 24.51 -1.93 -21.24
CA THR A 325 23.60 -2.16 -20.11
C THR A 325 22.62 -3.30 -20.38
N THR A 326 22.80 -4.04 -21.47
CA THR A 326 21.87 -5.10 -21.89
C THR A 326 22.02 -6.29 -20.97
N PHE A 327 20.88 -6.68 -20.40
CA PHE A 327 20.72 -7.91 -19.66
C PHE A 327 20.11 -8.94 -20.61
N THR A 328 20.91 -9.95 -20.98
CA THR A 328 20.43 -11.05 -21.81
C THR A 328 20.28 -12.30 -20.95
N LEU A 329 19.09 -12.88 -20.94
CA LEU A 329 18.79 -14.12 -20.22
C LEU A 329 18.41 -15.21 -21.21
N THR A 330 19.08 -16.36 -21.16
CA THR A 330 18.75 -17.52 -21.98
C THR A 330 18.40 -18.73 -21.13
N VAL A 331 17.40 -19.49 -21.58
CA VAL A 331 16.99 -20.76 -20.96
C VAL A 331 17.07 -21.88 -21.97
N ASP A 332 17.71 -22.95 -21.55
CA ASP A 332 17.99 -24.15 -22.32
C ASP A 332 17.44 -25.38 -21.60
N ASN A 333 16.95 -26.36 -22.35
CA ASN A 333 16.62 -27.69 -21.83
C ASN A 333 17.64 -28.69 -22.39
N PRO A 334 18.75 -28.97 -21.67
CA PRO A 334 19.75 -29.94 -22.12
C PRO A 334 19.26 -31.39 -22.04
N GLY A 335 18.09 -31.64 -21.44
CA GLY A 335 17.48 -32.95 -21.34
C GLY A 335 16.87 -33.44 -22.65
N LYS A 336 16.41 -34.70 -22.64
CA LYS A 336 15.79 -35.37 -23.79
C LYS A 336 14.27 -35.30 -23.81
N THR A 337 13.67 -34.80 -22.73
CA THR A 337 12.21 -34.70 -22.56
C THR A 337 11.80 -33.24 -22.40
N PRO A 338 10.64 -32.83 -22.93
CA PRO A 338 10.11 -31.50 -22.67
C PRO A 338 9.93 -31.24 -21.17
N VAL A 339 10.15 -29.99 -20.75
CA VAL A 339 9.92 -29.52 -19.38
C VAL A 339 8.80 -28.48 -19.44
N ALA A 340 7.71 -28.72 -18.71
CA ALA A 340 6.60 -27.78 -18.59
C ALA A 340 6.77 -26.96 -17.31
N LEU A 341 6.78 -25.64 -17.45
CA LEU A 341 6.81 -24.65 -16.38
C LEU A 341 5.41 -24.05 -16.27
N GLN A 342 4.88 -23.99 -15.06
CA GLN A 342 3.51 -23.58 -14.78
C GLN A 342 3.40 -22.07 -14.48
N SER A 343 4.33 -21.54 -13.70
CA SER A 343 4.40 -20.14 -13.28
C SER A 343 5.89 -19.79 -13.06
N PRO A 344 6.66 -19.69 -14.17
CA PRO A 344 8.09 -19.44 -14.07
C PRO A 344 8.38 -18.00 -13.66
N SER A 345 9.07 -17.82 -12.53
CA SER A 345 9.56 -16.51 -12.08
C SER A 345 11.06 -16.39 -12.31
N ILE A 346 11.48 -15.24 -12.85
CA ILE A 346 12.88 -14.82 -12.90
C ILE A 346 13.18 -13.93 -11.70
N ARG A 347 14.19 -14.34 -10.94
CA ARG A 347 14.66 -13.65 -9.74
C ARG A 347 16.14 -13.35 -9.89
N LEU A 348 16.61 -12.30 -9.24
CA LEU A 348 18.01 -11.92 -9.19
C LEU A 348 18.52 -12.08 -7.76
N LEU A 349 19.59 -12.86 -7.61
CA LEU A 349 20.34 -13.00 -6.37
C LEU A 349 21.59 -12.13 -6.44
N PHE A 350 21.67 -11.16 -5.55
CA PHE A 350 22.81 -10.28 -5.38
C PHE A 350 23.62 -10.71 -4.16
N ILE A 351 24.93 -10.84 -4.32
CA ILE A 351 25.88 -11.18 -3.26
C ILE A 351 26.94 -10.08 -3.19
N ASP A 352 27.00 -9.36 -2.06
CA ASP A 352 28.00 -8.32 -1.84
C ASP A 352 29.38 -8.92 -1.46
N GLU A 353 30.40 -8.07 -1.36
CA GLU A 353 31.76 -8.48 -0.96
C GLU A 353 31.85 -9.11 0.43
N LYS A 354 30.88 -8.81 1.31
CA LYS A 354 30.79 -9.39 2.67
C LYS A 354 30.01 -10.71 2.68
N GLY A 355 29.50 -11.15 1.52
CA GLY A 355 28.68 -12.34 1.37
C GLY A 355 27.22 -12.16 1.82
N ASN A 356 26.76 -10.93 2.05
CA ASN A 356 25.34 -10.66 2.27
C ASN A 356 24.56 -10.94 0.98
N ARG A 357 23.40 -11.56 1.13
CA ARG A 357 22.57 -12.00 0.00
C ARG A 357 21.27 -11.22 -0.04
N THR A 358 20.94 -10.67 -1.20
CA THR A 358 19.69 -9.95 -1.47
C THR A 358 19.00 -10.61 -2.64
N VAL A 359 17.75 -11.02 -2.46
CA VAL A 359 16.89 -11.47 -3.56
C VAL A 359 16.05 -10.30 -4.08
N HIS A 360 15.77 -10.33 -5.37
CA HIS A 360 14.82 -9.45 -6.04
C HIS A 360 14.01 -10.24 -7.05
N THR A 361 12.68 -10.18 -7.01
CA THR A 361 11.85 -10.72 -8.07
C THR A 361 11.85 -9.78 -9.27
N LEU A 362 12.39 -10.22 -10.42
CA LEU A 362 12.49 -9.40 -11.62
C LEU A 362 11.14 -9.35 -12.36
N TYR A 363 10.63 -10.51 -12.74
CA TYR A 363 9.28 -10.67 -13.29
C TYR A 363 8.85 -12.14 -13.27
N GLU A 364 7.53 -12.34 -13.33
CA GLU A 364 6.91 -13.63 -13.65
C GLU A 364 6.66 -13.75 -15.16
N ARG A 365 6.58 -14.97 -15.68
CA ARG A 365 6.23 -15.25 -17.06
C ARG A 365 5.06 -16.22 -17.12
N GLU A 366 4.33 -16.14 -18.24
CA GLU A 366 3.29 -17.10 -18.61
C GLU A 366 3.80 -18.55 -18.65
N PRO A 367 2.92 -19.54 -18.39
CA PRO A 367 3.24 -20.95 -18.50
C PRO A 367 3.89 -21.30 -19.85
N VAL A 368 4.90 -22.17 -19.82
CA VAL A 368 5.69 -22.51 -21.01
C VAL A 368 6.16 -23.96 -20.99
N THR A 369 6.18 -24.60 -22.17
CA THR A 369 6.87 -25.89 -22.36
C THR A 369 8.14 -25.72 -23.17
N LEU A 370 9.29 -26.02 -22.55
CA LEU A 370 10.61 -26.01 -23.15
C LEU A 370 10.92 -27.38 -23.75
N GLY A 371 11.06 -27.45 -25.08
CA GLY A 371 11.46 -28.67 -25.78
C GLY A 371 12.94 -29.03 -25.52
N PRO A 372 13.33 -30.31 -25.70
CA PRO A 372 14.72 -30.75 -25.65
C PRO A 372 15.63 -29.92 -26.56
N ARG A 373 16.89 -29.74 -26.17
CA ARG A 373 17.91 -29.17 -27.05
C ARG A 373 18.10 -30.09 -28.26
N GLU A 374 17.87 -29.57 -29.46
CA GLU A 374 18.24 -30.29 -30.69
C GLU A 374 19.78 -30.34 -30.76
N ASP A 375 20.31 -31.56 -30.75
CA ASP A 375 21.74 -31.82 -30.85
C ASP A 375 22.33 -31.18 -32.14
N ASP A 376 23.46 -30.48 -31.99
CA ASP A 376 24.49 -30.22 -33.01
C ASP A 376 24.09 -29.61 -34.38
N LYS A 377 23.70 -28.33 -34.40
CA LYS A 377 24.11 -27.45 -35.51
C LYS A 377 24.77 -26.16 -35.00
N PRO A 378 26.10 -25.98 -35.18
CA PRO A 378 26.78 -24.76 -34.80
C PRO A 378 26.26 -23.60 -35.66
N GLY A 379 25.78 -22.52 -35.03
CA GLY A 379 25.59 -21.23 -35.70
C GLY A 379 24.17 -20.68 -35.87
N ARG A 380 23.13 -21.22 -35.20
CA ARG A 380 21.82 -20.52 -35.12
C ARG A 380 21.57 -19.96 -33.73
N ALA A 381 21.87 -18.68 -33.56
CA ALA A 381 21.37 -17.88 -32.45
C ALA A 381 19.84 -17.88 -32.44
N SER A 382 19.28 -17.96 -31.23
CA SER A 382 17.86 -18.05 -30.92
C SER A 382 17.10 -16.78 -31.33
N GLY A 383 15.86 -16.95 -31.78
CA GLY A 383 14.94 -15.84 -32.04
C GLY A 383 14.19 -15.45 -30.78
N ARG A 384 13.92 -14.16 -30.61
CA ARG A 384 13.11 -13.57 -29.52
C ARG A 384 11.72 -14.23 -29.48
N ALA A 385 11.24 -14.62 -28.29
CA ALA A 385 10.01 -15.39 -28.15
C ALA A 385 8.88 -14.54 -27.53
N THR A 386 7.74 -14.49 -28.22
CA THR A 386 6.46 -13.97 -27.70
C THR A 386 5.33 -14.99 -27.98
N GLY A 387 4.48 -15.23 -26.97
CA GLY A 387 3.17 -15.87 -27.09
C GLY A 387 3.14 -17.39 -27.33
N GLY A 388 2.89 -18.17 -26.26
CA GLY A 388 2.22 -19.49 -26.27
C GLY A 388 2.76 -20.63 -27.17
N LYS A 389 3.92 -20.50 -27.81
CA LYS A 389 4.48 -21.49 -28.75
C LYS A 389 5.55 -22.36 -28.10
N ARG A 390 5.74 -23.60 -28.60
CA ARG A 390 6.88 -24.46 -28.24
C ARG A 390 8.19 -23.71 -28.51
N TYR A 391 9.04 -23.58 -27.48
CA TYR A 391 10.29 -22.83 -27.54
C TYR A 391 11.41 -23.64 -28.22
N LYS A 392 12.26 -22.94 -28.97
CA LYS A 392 13.50 -23.52 -29.52
C LYS A 392 14.54 -23.69 -28.41
N PRO A 393 15.48 -24.63 -28.56
CA PRO A 393 16.67 -24.70 -27.73
C PRO A 393 17.39 -23.34 -27.70
N GLY A 394 17.86 -22.91 -26.54
CA GLY A 394 18.62 -21.68 -26.34
C GLY A 394 17.76 -20.42 -26.30
N ALA A 395 16.49 -20.53 -25.91
CA ALA A 395 15.55 -19.43 -25.98
C ALA A 395 16.03 -18.21 -25.17
N THR A 396 16.19 -17.08 -25.86
CA THR A 396 16.39 -15.78 -25.20
C THR A 396 15.07 -15.35 -24.58
N TRP A 397 15.03 -15.36 -23.26
CA TRP A 397 13.89 -14.92 -22.46
C TRP A 397 13.92 -13.42 -22.22
N ASP A 398 15.12 -12.84 -22.10
CA ASP A 398 15.33 -11.40 -22.00
C ASP A 398 16.52 -10.96 -22.86
N ASP A 399 16.43 -9.76 -23.41
CA ASP A 399 17.50 -9.12 -24.18
C ASP A 399 17.29 -7.59 -24.19
N ASN A 400 16.98 -7.05 -23.01
CA ASN A 400 16.62 -5.64 -22.87
C ASN A 400 17.74 -4.83 -22.22
N PRO A 401 17.91 -3.55 -22.61
CA PRO A 401 18.79 -2.64 -21.90
C PRO A 401 18.24 -2.36 -20.50
N VAL A 402 19.13 -2.39 -19.52
CA VAL A 402 18.87 -1.82 -18.19
C VAL A 402 19.02 -0.31 -18.33
N GLN A 403 17.98 0.42 -17.94
CA GLN A 403 17.89 1.87 -17.98
C GLN A 403 17.58 2.39 -16.58
N TRP A 404 17.70 3.69 -16.34
CA TRP A 404 17.32 4.28 -15.07
C TRP A 404 16.64 5.64 -15.20
N PHE A 405 15.85 6.01 -14.20
CA PHE A 405 15.27 7.34 -14.06
C PHE A 405 15.40 7.82 -12.60
N PRO A 406 15.40 9.14 -12.34
CA PRO A 406 15.50 9.68 -10.99
C PRO A 406 14.23 9.37 -10.18
N ALA A 407 14.39 8.87 -8.95
CA ALA A 407 13.30 8.77 -7.98
C ALA A 407 13.09 10.09 -7.22
N PRO A 408 11.90 10.28 -6.60
CA PRO A 408 11.59 11.46 -5.79
C PRO A 408 12.56 11.70 -4.61
N ASP A 409 13.18 10.64 -4.10
CA ASP A 409 14.17 10.69 -3.02
C ASP A 409 15.60 10.99 -3.51
N GLY A 410 15.78 11.22 -4.82
CA GLY A 410 17.07 11.48 -5.46
C GLY A 410 17.88 10.23 -5.80
N SER A 411 17.36 9.03 -5.52
CA SER A 411 17.99 7.77 -5.91
C SER A 411 17.75 7.43 -7.39
N ARG A 412 18.45 6.42 -7.91
CA ARG A 412 18.25 5.90 -9.28
C ARG A 412 17.35 4.67 -9.24
N ARG A 413 16.25 4.70 -9.97
CA ARG A 413 15.42 3.50 -10.21
C ARG A 413 15.85 2.85 -11.50
N TYR A 414 16.35 1.61 -11.39
CA TYR A 414 16.78 0.83 -12.53
C TYR A 414 15.63 -0.04 -13.03
N VAL A 415 15.39 -0.04 -14.34
CA VAL A 415 14.31 -0.78 -14.98
C VAL A 415 14.78 -1.49 -16.23
N ILE A 416 14.03 -2.51 -16.62
CA ILE A 416 14.06 -3.13 -17.94
C ILE A 416 12.65 -3.13 -18.53
N ASP A 417 12.56 -3.09 -19.86
CA ASP A 417 11.29 -3.25 -20.56
C ASP A 417 10.91 -4.73 -20.67
N ASN A 418 9.87 -5.16 -19.95
CA ASN A 418 9.30 -6.50 -20.08
C ASN A 418 8.02 -6.44 -20.93
N ASN A 419 8.16 -6.56 -22.25
CA ASN A 419 7.05 -6.58 -23.21
C ASN A 419 6.12 -5.35 -23.13
N GLY A 420 6.70 -4.16 -22.94
CA GLY A 420 6.00 -2.89 -22.80
C GLY A 420 5.70 -2.51 -21.35
N ILE A 421 5.98 -3.38 -20.38
CA ILE A 421 5.77 -3.13 -18.95
C ILE A 421 7.14 -2.92 -18.28
N PRO A 422 7.42 -1.74 -17.70
CA PRO A 422 8.67 -1.51 -17.01
C PRO A 422 8.73 -2.36 -15.73
N ALA A 423 9.73 -3.24 -15.64
CA ALA A 423 10.03 -4.02 -14.45
C ALA A 423 11.22 -3.41 -13.71
N THR A 424 11.11 -3.28 -12.38
CA THR A 424 12.25 -2.83 -11.56
C THR A 424 13.37 -3.88 -11.66
N PHE A 425 14.55 -3.47 -12.09
CA PHE A 425 15.69 -4.36 -12.32
C PHE A 425 16.56 -4.55 -11.08
N LEU A 426 16.89 -3.45 -10.38
CA LEU A 426 17.65 -3.50 -9.13
C LEU A 426 16.76 -3.09 -7.95
N PRO A 427 16.77 -3.84 -6.83
CA PRO A 427 16.20 -3.36 -5.58
C PRO A 427 17.06 -2.23 -5.01
N ALA A 428 16.63 -1.64 -3.90
CA ALA A 428 17.50 -0.77 -3.11
C ALA A 428 18.71 -1.57 -2.60
N LEU A 429 19.90 -1.21 -3.07
CA LEU A 429 21.18 -1.82 -2.68
C LEU A 429 22.09 -0.77 -2.02
N ALA A 430 23.00 -1.20 -1.15
CA ALA A 430 24.06 -0.33 -0.68
C ALA A 430 25.11 -0.14 -1.81
N PRO A 431 25.78 1.02 -1.93
CA PRO A 431 26.91 1.18 -2.84
C PRO A 431 28.00 0.13 -2.62
N GLY A 432 28.51 -0.46 -3.70
CA GLY A 432 29.54 -1.50 -3.62
C GLY A 432 29.57 -2.44 -4.82
N HIS A 433 30.47 -3.42 -4.75
CA HIS A 433 30.63 -4.45 -5.77
C HIS A 433 29.71 -5.66 -5.48
N TYR A 434 29.02 -6.15 -6.51
CA TYR A 434 28.07 -7.24 -6.39
C TYR A 434 28.32 -8.33 -7.43
N ARG A 435 28.11 -9.56 -7.00
CA ARG A 435 27.86 -10.70 -7.88
C ARG A 435 26.35 -10.87 -8.04
N MET A 436 25.88 -10.92 -9.28
CA MET A 436 24.50 -11.14 -9.67
C MET A 436 24.35 -12.54 -10.29
N ILE A 437 23.32 -13.26 -9.87
CA ILE A 437 22.94 -14.56 -10.40
C ILE A 437 21.45 -14.50 -10.73
N ALA A 438 21.07 -14.78 -11.97
CA ALA A 438 19.66 -15.01 -12.27
C ALA A 438 19.25 -16.39 -11.78
N VAL A 439 18.02 -16.48 -11.27
CA VAL A 439 17.43 -17.68 -10.69
C VAL A 439 16.06 -17.88 -11.32
N LEU A 440 15.83 -19.07 -11.88
CA LEU A 440 14.53 -19.50 -12.35
C LEU A 440 13.90 -20.39 -11.28
N THR A 441 12.72 -19.99 -10.82
CA THR A 441 11.86 -20.77 -9.90
C THR A 441 10.55 -21.09 -10.57
N ASP A 442 10.02 -22.29 -10.34
CA ASP A 442 8.69 -22.71 -10.81
C ASP A 442 8.18 -23.85 -9.92
N PRO A 443 6.86 -23.93 -9.62
CA PRO A 443 6.30 -25.02 -8.81
C PRO A 443 6.53 -26.43 -9.37
N ALA A 444 6.72 -26.57 -10.69
CA ALA A 444 6.99 -27.86 -11.35
C ALA A 444 8.47 -28.29 -11.29
N LEU A 445 9.37 -27.45 -10.77
CA LEU A 445 10.79 -27.78 -10.62
C LEU A 445 11.07 -28.34 -9.22
N GLU A 446 11.96 -29.33 -9.14
CA GLU A 446 12.42 -29.90 -7.85
C GLU A 446 13.20 -28.87 -7.00
N GLY A 447 13.74 -27.83 -7.64
CA GLY A 447 14.44 -26.73 -6.99
C GLY A 447 14.82 -25.63 -7.98
N PRO A 448 15.38 -24.52 -7.49
CA PRO A 448 15.76 -23.39 -8.33
C PRO A 448 16.85 -23.76 -9.34
N VAL A 449 16.73 -23.19 -10.54
CA VAL A 449 17.75 -23.26 -11.60
C VAL A 449 18.57 -21.99 -11.55
N TYR A 450 19.89 -22.11 -11.42
CA TYR A 450 20.80 -20.97 -11.22
C TYR A 450 21.59 -20.69 -12.49
N ALA A 451 21.75 -19.41 -12.83
CA ALA A 451 22.60 -18.99 -13.92
C ALA A 451 24.10 -18.98 -13.55
N ASN A 452 24.95 -18.67 -14.54
CA ASN A 452 26.31 -18.21 -14.27
C ASN A 452 26.30 -16.86 -13.51
N GLU A 453 27.45 -16.53 -12.91
CA GLU A 453 27.65 -15.28 -12.19
C GLU A 453 28.05 -14.13 -13.14
N VAL A 454 27.50 -12.96 -12.86
CA VAL A 454 27.87 -11.66 -13.46
C VAL A 454 28.31 -10.72 -12.34
N THR A 455 29.22 -9.79 -12.60
CA THR A 455 29.70 -8.82 -11.60
C THR A 455 29.43 -7.39 -12.04
N PHE A 456 29.06 -6.52 -11.12
CA PHE A 456 28.88 -5.09 -11.40
C PHE A 456 29.11 -4.23 -10.14
N ASP A 457 29.34 -2.93 -10.34
CA ASP A 457 29.39 -1.94 -9.27
C ASP A 457 28.05 -1.20 -9.18
N TYR A 458 27.52 -1.04 -7.97
CA TYR A 458 26.34 -0.23 -7.69
C TYR A 458 26.74 1.14 -7.10
N PRO A 459 26.18 2.27 -7.60
CA PRO A 459 25.15 2.38 -8.65
C PRO A 459 25.64 1.97 -10.04
N LEU A 460 24.82 1.22 -10.77
CA LEU A 460 25.11 0.78 -12.13
C LEU A 460 25.22 1.98 -13.08
N GLU A 461 26.23 1.98 -13.94
CA GLU A 461 26.33 2.91 -15.07
C GLU A 461 25.34 2.48 -16.17
N ALA A 462 24.12 3.04 -16.13
CA ALA A 462 23.09 2.78 -17.13
C ALA A 462 22.64 4.06 -17.85
N GLU A 463 21.95 3.89 -18.99
CA GLU A 463 21.34 5.00 -19.72
C GLU A 463 20.21 5.61 -18.88
N GLN A 464 20.19 6.94 -18.78
CA GLN A 464 19.09 7.66 -18.16
C GLN A 464 17.96 7.83 -19.16
N ILE A 465 16.73 7.51 -18.75
CA ILE A 465 15.50 7.76 -19.51
C ILE A 465 14.56 8.68 -18.73
N GLU A 466 13.55 9.21 -19.41
CA GLU A 466 12.38 9.81 -18.75
C GLU A 466 11.52 8.69 -18.15
N GLU A 467 10.81 8.99 -17.06
CA GLU A 467 9.89 8.01 -16.46
C GLU A 467 8.89 7.56 -17.51
N PRO A 468 8.73 6.24 -17.76
CA PRO A 468 7.77 5.76 -18.73
C PRO A 468 6.38 6.22 -18.29
N GLY A 469 5.79 7.16 -19.05
CA GLY A 469 4.50 7.71 -18.70
C GLY A 469 3.48 6.59 -18.57
N GLU A 470 2.66 6.63 -17.51
CA GLU A 470 1.45 5.82 -17.43
C GLU A 470 0.63 6.11 -18.69
N SER A 471 0.70 5.21 -19.66
CA SER A 471 -0.25 5.20 -20.75
C SER A 471 -1.61 4.99 -20.10
N ALA A 472 -2.43 6.03 -20.09
CA ALA A 472 -3.82 5.98 -19.65
C ALA A 472 -4.49 4.78 -20.34
N GLY A 473 -4.71 3.72 -19.57
CA GLY A 473 -5.47 2.53 -19.94
C GLY A 473 -6.88 2.65 -19.43
#